data_AF-A0A8H2NN56-F1
#
_entry.id   AF-A0A8H2NN56-F1
#
_cell.length_a   1.000
_cell.length_b   1.000
_cell.length_c   1.000
_cell.angle_alpha   90.00
_cell.angle_beta   90.00
_cell.angle_gamma   90.00
#
_symmetry.space_group_name_H-M   'P 1'
#
loop_
_entity.id
_entity.type
_entity.pdbx_description
1 polymer ?
#
loop_
_entity_poly.entity_id
_entity_poly.type
_entity_poly.pdbx_seq_one_letter_code
_entity_poly.pdbx_strand_id
1 'polypeptide(L)'
;MNTNVTELSRKPATPIPSLFDAASTLIRMREVEGIVGMKRSTIYKLMQRPECGFPQPVKLSTSTARGAPVAWVLSEVQAWARGRIEARDRVAA
;
A
#
# COMPACT_ATOMS: atom_id res chain seq x y z
N MET A 1 4.71 6.68 47.51
CA MET A 1 5.72 6.08 46.61
C MET A 1 5.14 6.15 45.21
N ASN A 2 5.45 7.22 44.50
CA ASN A 2 4.72 7.68 43.33
C ASN A 2 5.71 7.56 42.16
N THR A 3 5.51 6.55 41.33
CA THR A 3 6.31 6.32 40.14
C THR A 3 5.85 7.26 39.02
N ASN A 4 6.58 8.34 38.79
CA ASN A 4 6.46 9.10 37.56
C ASN A 4 7.09 8.27 36.43
N VAL A 5 6.26 7.79 35.52
CA VAL A 5 6.73 7.18 34.27
C VAL A 5 7.09 8.34 33.34
N THR A 6 8.39 8.53 33.11
CA THR A 6 8.91 9.52 32.16
C THR A 6 8.34 9.23 30.77
N GLU A 7 7.43 10.09 30.34
CA GLU A 7 6.86 10.09 29.00
C GLU A 7 7.97 10.45 28.00
N LEU A 8 8.53 9.44 27.33
CA LEU A 8 9.46 9.64 26.22
C LEU A 8 8.68 10.28 25.08
N SER A 9 8.71 11.62 25.03
CA SER A 9 8.23 12.43 23.92
C SER A 9 8.88 11.91 22.63
N ARG A 10 8.12 11.13 21.88
CA ARG A 10 8.52 10.57 20.59
C ARG A 10 8.50 11.73 19.61
N LYS A 11 9.60 12.47 19.55
CA LYS A 11 9.86 13.47 18.50
C LYS A 11 9.51 12.83 17.16
N PRO A 12 8.62 13.42 16.33
CA PRO A 12 8.32 12.84 15.04
C PRO A 12 9.64 12.77 14.28
N ALA A 13 10.05 11.55 13.92
CA ALA A 13 11.21 11.35 13.08
C ALA A 13 10.96 12.16 11.81
N THR A 14 11.85 13.12 11.53
CA THR A 14 11.85 13.84 10.26
C THR A 14 11.82 12.78 9.17
N PRO A 15 10.78 12.71 8.33
CA PRO A 15 10.77 11.73 7.25
C PRO A 15 12.03 12.01 6.45
N ILE A 16 12.88 11.01 6.26
CA ILE A 16 13.86 11.06 5.18
C ILE A 16 13.03 11.42 3.96
N PRO A 17 13.30 12.56 3.29
CA PRO A 17 12.45 12.98 2.19
C PRO A 17 12.44 11.83 1.20
N SER A 18 11.27 11.20 1.04
CA SER A 18 11.09 10.29 -0.07
C SER A 18 11.39 11.13 -1.30
N LEU A 19 12.39 10.71 -2.10
CA LEU A 19 12.77 11.47 -3.30
C LEU A 19 11.60 11.67 -4.26
N PHE A 20 10.54 10.87 -4.08
CA PHE A 20 9.34 10.87 -4.89
C PHE A 20 8.10 11.05 -4.01
N ASP A 21 7.09 11.72 -4.56
CA ASP A 21 5.76 11.79 -3.99
C ASP A 21 5.04 10.45 -4.18
N ALA A 22 4.52 9.88 -3.08
CA ALA A 22 3.81 8.61 -3.11
C ALA A 22 2.52 8.65 -3.94
N ALA A 23 1.89 9.83 -4.10
CA ALA A 23 0.69 9.98 -4.91
C ALA A 23 0.96 9.96 -6.42
N SER A 24 2.19 10.23 -6.85
CA SER A 24 2.60 10.17 -8.26
C SER A 24 3.58 9.03 -8.57
N THR A 25 4.06 8.31 -7.56
CA THR A 25 5.00 7.21 -7.74
C THR A 25 4.28 5.96 -8.23
N LEU A 26 4.71 5.47 -9.40
CA LEU A 26 4.21 4.24 -10.01
C LEU A 26 5.13 3.06 -9.68
N ILE A 27 4.57 2.05 -9.02
CA ILE A 27 5.28 0.84 -8.59
C ILE A 27 4.88 -0.37 -9.43
N ARG A 28 5.82 -1.31 -9.60
CA ARG A 28 5.60 -2.53 -10.39
C ARG A 28 5.14 -3.68 -9.50
N MET A 29 4.65 -4.75 -10.13
CA MET A 29 4.09 -5.92 -9.43
C MET A 29 4.95 -6.43 -8.26
N ARG A 30 6.29 -6.51 -8.43
CA ARG A 30 7.20 -6.98 -7.37
C ARG A 30 7.12 -6.14 -6.10
N GLU A 31 6.97 -4.83 -6.24
CA GLU A 31 6.83 -3.90 -5.10
C GLU A 31 5.44 -4.02 -4.48
N VAL A 32 4.40 -4.17 -5.30
CA VAL A 32 3.04 -4.43 -4.81
C VAL A 32 3.02 -5.70 -3.95
N GLU A 33 3.60 -6.81 -4.43
CA GLU A 33 3.73 -8.06 -3.66
C GLU A 33 4.45 -7.83 -2.33
N GLY A 34 5.53 -7.04 -2.33
CA GLY A 34 6.30 -6.72 -1.13
C GLY A 34 5.51 -5.89 -0.11
N ILE A 35 4.71 -4.91 -0.57
CA ILE A 35 3.92 -4.03 0.31
C ILE A 35 2.73 -4.78 0.90
N VAL A 36 2.01 -5.55 0.08
CA VAL A 36 0.76 -6.20 0.51
C VAL A 36 0.96 -7.61 1.06
N GLY A 37 2.15 -8.19 0.87
CA GLY A 37 2.48 -9.54 1.35
C GLY A 37 1.80 -10.68 0.59
N MET A 38 1.24 -10.43 -0.60
CA MET A 38 0.52 -11.42 -1.39
C MET A 38 1.23 -11.69 -2.71
N LYS A 39 1.12 -12.92 -3.22
CA LYS A 39 1.63 -13.29 -4.53
C LYS A 39 0.74 -12.74 -5.65
N ARG A 40 1.35 -12.53 -6.82
CA ARG A 40 0.74 -12.03 -8.06
C ARG A 40 -0.58 -12.71 -8.42
N SER A 41 -0.66 -14.03 -8.27
CA SER A 41 -1.88 -14.79 -8.57
C SER A 41 -3.06 -14.37 -7.69
N THR A 42 -2.83 -14.08 -6.41
CA THR A 42 -3.83 -13.57 -5.49
C THR A 42 -4.20 -12.13 -5.81
N ILE A 43 -3.22 -11.29 -6.14
CA ILE A 43 -3.46 -9.89 -6.55
C ILE A 43 -4.38 -9.84 -7.78
N TYR A 44 -4.14 -10.67 -8.80
CA TYR A 44 -5.04 -10.72 -9.95
C TYR A 44 -6.45 -11.18 -9.61
N LYS A 45 -6.63 -12.09 -8.65
CA LYS A 45 -7.97 -12.48 -8.17
C LYS A 45 -8.67 -11.32 -7.44
N LEU A 46 -7.94 -10.51 -6.68
CA LEU A 46 -8.48 -9.32 -6.02
C LEU A 46 -8.90 -8.25 -7.03
N MET A 47 -8.09 -8.03 -8.07
CA MET A 47 -8.42 -7.06 -9.13
C MET A 47 -9.71 -7.41 -9.88
N GLN A 48 -10.07 -8.70 -9.95
CA GLN A 48 -11.32 -9.19 -10.56
C GLN A 48 -12.55 -9.01 -9.64
N ARG A 49 -12.34 -8.54 -8.40
CA ARG A 49 -13.34 -8.40 -7.35
C ARG A 49 -13.43 -6.93 -6.92
N PRO A 50 -14.18 -6.08 -7.63
CA PRO A 50 -14.28 -4.65 -7.31
C PRO A 50 -14.69 -4.38 -5.85
N GLU A 51 -15.46 -5.29 -5.24
CA GLU A 51 -15.93 -5.20 -3.85
C GLU A 51 -14.80 -5.21 -2.81
N CYS A 52 -13.61 -5.71 -3.15
CA CYS A 52 -12.47 -5.73 -2.22
C CYS A 52 -11.70 -4.39 -2.19
N GLY A 53 -12.04 -3.44 -3.06
CA GLY A 53 -11.43 -2.12 -3.12
C GLY A 53 -9.95 -2.12 -3.46
N PHE A 54 -9.43 -3.20 -4.06
CA PHE A 54 -8.00 -3.28 -4.40
C PHE A 54 -7.67 -2.30 -5.56
N PRO A 55 -6.53 -1.58 -5.49
CA PRO A 55 -6.14 -0.61 -6.51
C PRO A 55 -6.03 -1.20 -7.92
N GLN A 56 -6.54 -0.46 -8.90
CA GLN A 56 -6.49 -0.85 -10.31
C GLN A 56 -5.17 -0.42 -10.96
N PRO A 57 -4.65 -1.18 -11.94
CA PRO A 57 -3.41 -0.85 -12.60
C PRO A 57 -3.56 0.32 -13.57
N VAL A 58 -2.54 1.19 -13.59
CA VAL A 58 -2.31 2.21 -14.61
C VAL A 58 -1.53 1.62 -15.78
N LYS A 59 -2.02 1.79 -17.01
CA LYS A 59 -1.30 1.38 -18.23
C LYS A 59 -0.13 2.32 -18.47
N LEU A 60 1.06 1.77 -18.71
CA LEU A 60 2.28 2.55 -18.98
C LEU A 60 2.55 2.76 -20.48
N SER A 61 1.71 2.19 -21.33
CA SER A 61 1.82 2.27 -22.79
C SER A 61 0.43 2.37 -23.40
N THR A 62 0.36 2.94 -24.60
CA THR A 62 -0.85 2.96 -25.44
C THR A 62 -1.19 1.58 -26.03
N SER A 63 -0.25 0.63 -25.98
CA SER A 63 -0.49 -0.73 -26.47
C SER A 63 -1.57 -1.45 -25.66
N THR A 64 -2.53 -2.03 -26.38
CA THR A 64 -3.58 -2.90 -25.82
C THR A 64 -3.22 -4.38 -25.88
N ALA A 65 -2.00 -4.71 -26.33
CA ALA A 65 -1.54 -6.08 -26.45
C ALA A 65 -1.53 -6.79 -25.08
N ARG A 66 -1.75 -8.12 -25.11
CA ARG A 66 -1.61 -8.95 -23.92
C ARG A 66 -0.18 -8.82 -23.39
N GLY A 67 -0.05 -8.44 -22.13
CA GLY A 67 1.25 -8.24 -21.48
C GLY A 67 1.81 -6.82 -21.58
N ALA A 68 1.05 -5.85 -22.10
CA ALA A 68 1.41 -4.44 -22.01
C ALA A 68 1.76 -4.06 -20.55
N PRO A 69 2.81 -3.25 -20.33
CA PRO A 69 3.27 -2.93 -18.99
C PRO A 69 2.25 -2.09 -18.22
N VAL A 70 2.07 -2.42 -16.94
CA VAL A 70 1.17 -1.71 -16.02
C VAL A 70 1.83 -1.44 -14.67
N ALA A 71 1.42 -0.39 -13.97
CA ALA A 71 1.89 -0.08 -12.63
C ALA A 71 0.72 0.24 -11.70
N TRP A 72 1.01 0.44 -10.41
CA TRP A 72 0.05 0.91 -9.42
C TRP A 72 0.57 2.17 -8.76
N VAL A 73 -0.33 3.02 -8.27
CA VAL A 73 0.06 4.18 -7.49
C VAL A 73 0.45 3.73 -6.08
N LEU A 74 1.63 4.13 -5.62
CA LEU A 74 2.17 3.72 -4.33
C LEU A 74 1.23 4.05 -3.17
N SER A 75 0.69 5.28 -3.14
CA SER A 75 -0.21 5.74 -2.08
C SER A 75 -1.50 4.91 -1.99
N GLU A 76 -2.07 4.49 -3.12
CA GLU A 76 -3.28 3.67 -3.17
C GLU A 76 -3.02 2.27 -2.60
N VAL A 77 -1.89 1.65 -2.96
CA VAL A 77 -1.50 0.33 -2.45
C VAL A 77 -1.24 0.39 -0.94
N GLN A 78 -0.55 1.43 -0.47
CA GLN A 78 -0.32 1.65 0.97
C GLN A 78 -1.63 1.92 1.72
N ALA A 79 -2.54 2.71 1.15
CA ALA A 79 -3.84 2.99 1.75
C ALA A 79 -4.67 1.70 1.89
N TRP A 80 -4.69 0.86 0.87
CA TRP A 80 -5.36 -0.44 0.93
C TRP A 80 -4.76 -1.32 2.04
N ALA A 81 -3.43 -1.42 2.12
CA ALA A 81 -2.76 -2.20 3.16
C ALA A 81 -3.08 -1.69 4.58
N ARG A 82 -3.08 -0.36 4.78
CA ARG A 82 -3.50 0.25 6.06
C ARG A 82 -4.96 -0.06 6.38
N GLY A 83 -5.87 0.03 5.41
CA GLY A 83 -7.28 -0.33 5.60
C GLY A 83 -7.46 -1.79 6.04
N ARG A 84 -6.61 -2.72 5.58
CA ARG A 84 -6.63 -4.12 6.04
C ARG A 84 -6.20 -4.25 7.50
N ILE A 85 -5.18 -3.49 7.92
CA ILE A 85 -4.71 -3.45 9.31
C ILE A 85 -5.79 -2.87 10.21
N GLU A 86 -6.38 -1.73 9.84
CA GLU A 86 -7.46 -1.10 10.59
C GLU A 86 -8.69 -2.01 10.70
N ALA A 87 -9.08 -2.70 9.62
CA ALA A 87 -10.19 -3.65 9.65
C ALA A 87 -9.95 -4.82 10.61
N ARG A 88 -8.69 -5.31 10.72
CA ARG A 88 -8.32 -6.31 11.73
C ARG A 88 -8.46 -5.73 13.13
N ASP A 89 -7.96 -4.52 13.36
CA ASP A 89 -7.91 -3.91 14.68
C ASP A 89 -9.32 -3.56 15.19
N ARG A 90 -10.26 -3.19 14.31
CA ARG A 90 -11.67 -2.96 14.67
C ARG A 90 -12.43 -4.21 15.12
N VAL A 91 -12.04 -5.40 14.65
CA VAL A 91 -12.67 -6.67 15.06
C VAL A 91 -12.10 -7.15 16.40
N ALA A 92 -10.89 -6.74 16.75
CA ALA A 92 -10.21 -7.11 17.99
C ALA A 92 -10.54 -6.19 19.18
N ALA A 93 -11.18 -5.04 18.94
CA ALA A 93 -11.65 -4.09 19.94
C ALA A 93 -13.12 -4.36 20.31
#